data_AF-A0AA85BWR1-F1
#
_entry.id   AF-A0AA85BWR1-F1
#
_cell.length_a   1.000
_cell.length_b   1.000
_cell.length_c   1.000
_cell.angle_alpha   90.00
_cell.angle_beta   90.00
_cell.angle_gamma   90.00
#
_symmetry.space_group_name_H-M   'P 1'
#
loop_
_entity.id
_entity.type
_entity.pdbx_description
1 polymer ?
#
loop_
_entity_poly.entity_id
_entity_poly.type
_entity_poly.pdbx_seq_one_letter_code
_entity_poly.pdbx_strand_id
1 'polypeptide(L)'
;MIHWPLFAEEESQIWTKLLFSVFWSSIILQRILILQESRKILNNTDINSETKNDTIGQAFALTFENTAVLCDLILRFPDVYHSHYDGINEISILLKWSFNLLRESQLMSKSDENILHLTEQELNFVIRDSNYVNEFSSDQKMIREKLRVESARKAKKSSVKRVKKPRLTPVRSEL
;
A
#
# COMPACT_ATOMS: atom_id res chain seq x y z
N MET A 1 -41.13 0.04 22.18
CA MET A 1 -40.72 -0.30 20.80
C MET A 1 -39.26 0.11 20.66
N ILE A 2 -38.34 -0.82 20.87
CA ILE A 2 -36.89 -0.52 20.86
C ILE A 2 -36.43 -0.56 19.40
N HIS A 3 -35.88 0.54 18.92
CA HIS A 3 -35.42 0.72 17.55
C HIS A 3 -34.09 -0.04 17.36
N TRP A 4 -34.18 -1.28 16.88
CA TRP A 4 -33.06 -2.20 16.59
C TRP A 4 -32.32 -2.06 15.22
N PRO A 5 -32.65 -1.17 14.25
CA PRO A 5 -31.98 -1.18 12.94
C PRO A 5 -30.49 -0.83 12.95
N LEU A 6 -30.05 0.09 13.81
CA LEU A 6 -28.69 0.63 13.77
C LEU A 6 -27.62 -0.42 14.13
N PHE A 7 -27.96 -1.37 15.01
CA PHE A 7 -27.03 -2.41 15.45
C PHE A 7 -26.81 -3.48 14.35
N ALA A 8 -27.86 -3.85 13.62
CA ALA A 8 -27.77 -4.81 12.53
C ALA A 8 -26.95 -4.28 11.33
N GLU A 9 -27.00 -2.97 11.10
CA GLU A 9 -26.27 -2.31 10.01
C GLU A 9 -24.76 -2.23 10.30
N GLU A 10 -24.35 -1.94 11.55
CA GLU A 10 -22.95 -1.99 11.97
C GLU A 10 -22.35 -3.40 11.90
N GLU A 11 -23.07 -4.42 12.38
CA GLU A 11 -22.60 -5.80 12.29
C GLU A 11 -22.44 -6.26 10.82
N SER A 12 -23.38 -5.90 9.95
CA SER A 12 -23.28 -6.20 8.52
C SER A 12 -22.04 -5.55 7.87
N GLN A 13 -21.71 -4.32 8.24
CA GLN A 13 -20.50 -3.63 7.76
C GLN A 13 -19.21 -4.28 8.27
N ILE A 14 -19.23 -4.87 9.46
CA ILE A 14 -18.08 -5.61 10.01
C ILE A 14 -17.86 -6.91 9.22
N TRP A 15 -18.93 -7.70 9.02
CA TRP A 15 -18.84 -8.96 8.28
C TRP A 15 -18.43 -8.76 6.83
N THR A 16 -18.92 -7.72 6.17
CA THR A 16 -18.52 -7.40 4.78
C THR A 16 -17.05 -7.02 4.68
N LYS A 17 -16.52 -6.22 5.61
CA LYS A 17 -15.09 -5.89 5.68
C LYS A 17 -14.24 -7.13 5.97
N LEU A 18 -14.68 -7.99 6.88
CA LEU A 18 -13.97 -9.22 7.21
C LEU A 18 -13.93 -10.17 6.02
N LEU A 19 -15.07 -10.41 5.37
CA LEU A 19 -15.16 -11.24 4.17
C LEU A 19 -14.30 -10.70 3.04
N PHE A 20 -14.32 -9.38 2.81
CA PHE A 20 -13.45 -8.72 1.85
C PHE A 20 -11.98 -8.98 2.18
N SER A 21 -11.56 -8.74 3.41
CA SER A 21 -10.18 -8.94 3.85
C SER A 21 -9.72 -10.39 3.67
N VAL A 22 -10.54 -11.36 4.08
CA VAL A 22 -10.22 -12.79 3.95
C VAL A 22 -10.17 -13.21 2.48
N PHE A 23 -11.10 -12.73 1.66
CA PHE A 23 -11.13 -13.02 0.23
C PHE A 23 -9.88 -12.51 -0.48
N TRP A 24 -9.50 -11.25 -0.27
CA TRP A 24 -8.31 -10.69 -0.92
C TRP A 24 -7.01 -11.26 -0.37
N SER A 25 -6.96 -11.56 0.94
CA SER A 25 -5.86 -12.33 1.53
C SER A 25 -5.72 -13.70 0.84
N SER A 26 -6.81 -14.43 0.62
CA SER A 26 -6.76 -15.71 -0.11
C SER A 26 -6.17 -15.57 -1.52
N ILE A 27 -6.55 -14.51 -2.26
CA ILE A 27 -6.01 -14.24 -3.60
C ILE A 27 -4.50 -13.92 -3.55
N ILE A 28 -4.08 -13.07 -2.62
CA ILE A 28 -2.65 -12.72 -2.44
C ILE A 28 -1.85 -13.97 -2.07
N LEU A 29 -2.35 -14.78 -1.13
CA LEU A 29 -1.71 -16.03 -0.71
C LEU A 29 -1.56 -17.00 -1.88
N GLN A 30 -2.58 -17.17 -2.72
CA GLN A 30 -2.50 -18.05 -3.88
C GLN A 30 -1.33 -17.66 -4.81
N ARG A 31 -1.13 -16.36 -5.06
CA ARG A 31 -0.04 -15.84 -5.89
C ARG A 31 1.33 -16.05 -5.23
N ILE A 32 1.42 -15.86 -3.92
CA ILE A 32 2.63 -16.14 -3.14
C ILE A 32 3.02 -17.62 -3.25
N LEU A 33 2.06 -18.53 -3.14
CA LEU A 33 2.32 -19.98 -3.29
C LEU A 33 2.84 -20.33 -4.70
N ILE A 34 2.31 -19.68 -5.74
CA ILE A 34 2.82 -19.86 -7.12
C ILE A 34 4.27 -19.39 -7.21
N LEU A 35 4.60 -18.22 -6.65
CA LEU A 35 5.99 -17.74 -6.61
C LEU A 35 6.93 -18.68 -5.86
N GLN A 36 6.49 -19.25 -4.75
CA GLN A 36 7.28 -20.24 -4.00
C GLN A 36 7.58 -21.47 -4.85
N GLU A 37 6.58 -21.98 -5.57
CA GLU A 37 6.76 -23.17 -6.41
C GLU A 37 7.65 -22.89 -7.62
N SER A 38 7.43 -21.77 -8.31
CA SER A 38 8.31 -21.33 -9.41
C SER A 38 9.76 -21.17 -8.93
N ARG A 39 9.98 -20.61 -7.73
CA ARG A 39 11.33 -20.49 -7.16
C ARG A 39 12.01 -21.84 -6.94
N LYS A 40 11.29 -22.85 -6.47
CA LYS A 40 11.86 -24.20 -6.29
C LYS A 40 12.33 -24.78 -7.63
N ILE A 41 11.51 -24.63 -8.67
CA ILE A 41 11.86 -25.09 -10.02
C ILE A 41 13.12 -24.37 -10.51
N LEU A 42 13.16 -23.04 -10.39
CA LEU A 42 14.29 -22.23 -10.86
C LEU A 42 15.59 -22.48 -10.08
N ASN A 43 15.52 -22.76 -8.78
CA ASN A 43 16.70 -23.06 -7.96
C ASN A 43 17.27 -24.47 -8.21
N ASN A 44 16.42 -25.44 -8.56
CA ASN A 44 16.83 -26.82 -8.74
C ASN A 44 17.29 -27.15 -10.16
N THR A 45 17.27 -26.17 -11.07
CA THR A 45 17.56 -26.41 -12.48
C THR A 45 18.85 -25.72 -12.92
N ASP A 46 19.64 -26.40 -13.74
CA ASP A 46 20.76 -25.78 -14.43
C ASP A 46 20.24 -24.92 -15.59
N ILE A 47 20.21 -23.60 -15.37
CA ILE A 47 19.72 -22.60 -16.33
C ILE A 47 20.59 -22.60 -17.61
N ASN A 48 21.83 -23.10 -17.55
CA ASN A 48 22.75 -23.16 -18.68
C ASN A 48 22.63 -24.45 -19.50
N SER A 49 21.72 -25.36 -19.15
CA SER A 49 21.52 -26.57 -19.93
C SER A 49 21.08 -26.21 -21.36
N GLU A 50 21.73 -26.78 -22.37
CA GLU A 50 21.44 -26.54 -23.80
C GLU A 50 20.01 -26.97 -24.22
N THR A 51 19.31 -27.72 -23.37
CA THR A 51 17.93 -28.12 -23.62
C THR A 51 16.94 -27.03 -23.20
N LYS A 52 16.17 -26.51 -24.16
CA LYS A 52 14.99 -25.67 -23.89
C LYS A 52 14.00 -26.50 -23.06
N ASN A 53 13.91 -26.17 -21.77
CA ASN A 53 12.98 -26.81 -20.87
C ASN A 53 11.75 -25.91 -20.72
N ASP A 54 10.64 -26.30 -21.35
CA ASP A 54 9.36 -25.58 -21.28
C ASP A 54 8.93 -25.34 -19.83
N THR A 55 9.29 -26.23 -18.90
CA THR A 55 9.04 -26.08 -17.46
C THR A 55 9.76 -24.86 -16.87
N ILE A 56 11.01 -24.61 -17.27
CA ILE A 56 11.77 -23.44 -16.81
C ILE A 56 11.15 -22.16 -17.38
N GLY A 57 10.83 -22.16 -18.68
CA GLY A 57 10.16 -21.03 -19.33
C GLY A 57 8.83 -20.70 -18.66
N GLN A 58 8.03 -21.72 -18.36
CA GLN A 58 6.78 -21.59 -17.63
C GLN A 58 7.00 -21.04 -16.20
N ALA A 59 8.05 -21.50 -15.50
CA ALA A 59 8.38 -21.00 -14.17
C ALA A 59 8.78 -19.51 -14.17
N PHE A 60 9.54 -19.05 -15.17
CA PHE A 60 9.84 -17.62 -15.35
C PHE A 60 8.57 -16.82 -15.66
N ALA A 61 7.74 -17.28 -16.61
CA ALA A 61 6.50 -16.61 -16.99
C ALA A 61 5.56 -16.45 -15.78
N LEU A 62 5.37 -17.53 -15.02
CA LEU A 62 4.60 -17.50 -13.77
C LEU A 62 5.22 -16.55 -12.75
N THR A 63 6.56 -16.56 -12.59
CA THR A 63 7.23 -15.66 -11.65
C THR A 63 6.97 -14.19 -11.99
N PHE A 64 7.12 -13.80 -13.26
CA PHE A 64 6.94 -12.42 -13.69
C PHE A 64 5.48 -11.97 -13.62
N GLU A 65 4.54 -12.77 -14.15
CA GLU A 65 3.11 -12.45 -14.11
C GLU A 65 2.60 -12.31 -12.66
N ASN A 66 2.93 -13.28 -11.80
CA ASN A 66 2.46 -13.27 -10.42
C ASN A 66 3.11 -12.14 -9.61
N THR A 67 4.38 -11.79 -9.90
CA THR A 67 5.05 -10.65 -9.26
C THR A 67 4.39 -9.33 -9.64
N ALA A 68 4.10 -9.11 -10.93
CA ALA A 68 3.42 -7.91 -11.40
C ALA A 68 2.01 -7.77 -10.77
N VAL A 69 1.23 -8.85 -10.80
CA VAL A 69 -0.11 -8.88 -10.17
C VAL A 69 -0.04 -8.63 -8.66
N LEU A 70 0.96 -9.20 -7.97
CA LEU A 70 1.15 -8.94 -6.54
C LEU A 70 1.46 -7.47 -6.25
N CYS A 71 2.28 -6.81 -7.08
CA CYS A 71 2.57 -5.38 -6.92
C CYS A 71 1.27 -4.55 -6.96
N ASP A 72 0.41 -4.82 -7.94
CA ASP A 72 -0.91 -4.18 -8.05
C ASP A 72 -1.81 -4.45 -6.84
N LEU A 73 -1.88 -5.71 -6.38
CA LEU A 73 -2.72 -6.10 -5.25
C LEU A 73 -2.24 -5.46 -3.95
N ILE A 74 -0.94 -5.41 -3.71
CA ILE A 74 -0.35 -4.80 -2.52
C ILE A 74 -0.65 -3.30 -2.51
N LEU A 75 -0.50 -2.61 -3.63
CA LEU A 75 -0.80 -1.19 -3.72
C LEU A 75 -2.30 -0.89 -3.57
N ARG A 76 -3.19 -1.73 -4.11
CA ARG A 76 -4.64 -1.54 -4.04
C ARG A 76 -5.27 -1.97 -2.72
N PHE A 77 -4.67 -2.95 -2.06
CA PHE A 77 -5.16 -3.53 -0.80
C PHE A 77 -4.06 -3.57 0.27
N PRO A 78 -3.42 -2.44 0.58
CA PRO A 78 -2.28 -2.40 1.49
C PRO A 78 -2.66 -2.86 2.90
N ASP A 79 -3.84 -2.44 3.38
CA ASP A 79 -4.32 -2.82 4.71
C ASP A 79 -4.54 -4.34 4.83
N VAL A 80 -4.96 -4.99 3.73
CA VAL A 80 -5.11 -6.46 3.69
C VAL A 80 -3.74 -7.12 3.73
N TYR A 81 -2.79 -6.62 2.92
CA TYR A 81 -1.44 -7.18 2.91
C TYR A 81 -0.78 -7.05 4.29
N HIS A 82 -0.74 -5.83 4.83
CA HIS A 82 -0.08 -5.52 6.09
C HIS A 82 -0.69 -6.29 7.26
N SER A 83 -2.01 -6.44 7.31
CA SER A 83 -2.67 -7.20 8.40
C SER A 83 -2.41 -8.71 8.36
N HIS A 84 -2.05 -9.29 7.22
CA HIS A 84 -1.89 -10.75 7.07
C HIS A 84 -0.44 -11.20 6.92
N TYR A 85 0.44 -10.36 6.36
CA TYR A 85 1.76 -10.79 5.91
C TYR A 85 2.93 -9.98 6.49
N ASP A 86 2.67 -8.82 7.11
CA ASP A 86 3.74 -8.12 7.82
C ASP A 86 4.30 -9.02 8.94
N GLY A 87 5.64 -9.04 9.04
CA GLY A 87 6.34 -9.90 10.00
C GLY A 87 6.64 -11.32 9.52
N ILE A 88 6.07 -11.76 8.38
CA ILE A 88 6.41 -13.07 7.78
C ILE A 88 7.66 -12.90 6.90
N ASN A 89 8.82 -13.17 7.47
CA ASN A 89 10.12 -12.93 6.83
C ASN A 89 10.30 -13.72 5.53
N GLU A 90 9.76 -14.94 5.45
CA GLU A 90 9.83 -15.82 4.27
C GLU A 90 9.13 -15.19 3.07
N ILE A 91 7.99 -14.53 3.28
CA ILE A 91 7.26 -13.80 2.22
C ILE A 91 8.08 -12.58 1.79
N SER A 92 8.64 -11.84 2.75
CA SER A 92 9.51 -10.69 2.43
C SER A 92 10.74 -11.08 1.61
N ILE A 93 11.38 -12.20 1.95
CA ILE A 93 12.52 -12.74 1.21
C ILE A 93 12.10 -13.19 -0.19
N LEU A 94 10.93 -13.83 -0.33
CA LEU A 94 10.42 -14.27 -1.62
C LEU A 94 10.12 -13.10 -2.55
N LEU A 95 9.45 -12.05 -2.05
CA LEU A 95 9.13 -10.86 -2.83
C LEU A 95 10.40 -10.11 -3.26
N LYS A 96 11.36 -9.91 -2.35
CA LYS A 96 12.66 -9.30 -2.71
C LYS A 96 13.38 -10.10 -3.80
N TRP A 97 13.36 -11.42 -3.72
CA TRP A 97 13.92 -12.28 -4.76
C TRP A 97 13.20 -12.08 -6.10
N SER A 98 11.87 -12.12 -6.13
CA SER A 98 11.14 -12.00 -7.39
C SER A 98 11.22 -10.60 -8.00
N PHE A 99 11.31 -9.55 -7.17
CA PHE A 99 11.51 -8.16 -7.60
C PHE A 99 12.87 -7.97 -8.26
N ASN A 100 13.92 -8.52 -7.65
CA ASN A 100 15.27 -8.50 -8.22
C ASN A 100 15.32 -9.27 -9.54
N LEU A 101 14.69 -10.45 -9.61
CA LEU A 101 14.65 -11.24 -10.83
C LEU A 101 13.92 -10.50 -11.97
N LEU A 102 12.80 -9.84 -11.66
CA LEU A 102 12.06 -9.03 -12.63
C LEU A 102 12.92 -7.85 -13.12
N ARG A 103 13.70 -7.21 -12.23
CA ARG A 103 14.65 -6.14 -12.58
C ARG A 103 15.80 -6.64 -13.46
N GLU A 104 16.36 -7.80 -13.15
CA GLU A 104 17.44 -8.43 -13.93
C GLU A 104 16.96 -8.86 -15.32
N SER A 105 15.69 -9.20 -15.48
CA SER A 105 15.12 -9.60 -16.78
C SER A 105 15.13 -8.49 -17.84
N GLN A 106 15.15 -7.22 -17.41
CA GLN A 106 15.04 -6.04 -18.30
C GLN A 106 13.78 -6.03 -19.19
N LEU A 107 12.72 -6.75 -18.78
CA LEU A 107 11.45 -6.84 -19.52
C LEU A 107 10.41 -5.78 -19.12
N MET A 108 10.68 -5.00 -18.06
CA MET A 108 9.74 -4.01 -17.55
C MET A 108 9.70 -2.74 -18.40
N SER A 109 8.50 -2.20 -18.59
CA SER A 109 8.35 -0.82 -19.06
C SER A 109 8.66 0.16 -17.91
N LYS A 110 8.86 1.44 -18.25
CA LYS A 110 9.02 2.51 -17.24
C LYS A 110 7.80 2.61 -16.29
N SER A 111 6.61 2.25 -16.76
CA SER A 111 5.41 2.22 -15.92
C SER A 111 5.50 1.09 -14.91
N ASP A 112 5.94 -0.09 -15.33
CA ASP A 112 6.07 -1.28 -14.47
C ASP A 112 7.15 -1.07 -13.41
N GLU A 113 8.28 -0.45 -13.79
CA GLU A 113 9.33 -0.05 -12.85
C GLU A 113 8.81 0.89 -11.77
N ASN A 114 7.94 1.84 -12.14
CA ASN A 114 7.33 2.76 -11.18
C ASN A 114 6.36 2.03 -10.22
N ILE A 115 5.56 1.09 -10.74
CA ILE A 115 4.68 0.25 -9.91
C ILE A 115 5.51 -0.55 -8.91
N LEU A 116 6.55 -1.24 -9.39
CA LEU A 116 7.46 -2.01 -8.54
C LEU A 116 8.10 -1.12 -7.46
N HIS A 117 8.57 0.07 -7.83
CA HIS A 117 9.17 1.01 -6.89
C HIS A 117 8.19 1.49 -5.82
N LEU A 118 6.95 1.81 -6.19
CA LEU A 118 5.90 2.18 -5.23
C LEU A 118 5.59 1.01 -4.29
N THR A 119 5.53 -0.22 -4.80
CA THR A 119 5.35 -1.42 -3.98
C THR A 119 6.52 -1.60 -3.01
N GLU A 120 7.76 -1.41 -3.44
CA GLU A 120 8.93 -1.46 -2.55
C GLU A 120 8.86 -0.40 -1.44
N GLN A 121 8.34 0.80 -1.74
CA GLN A 121 8.12 1.83 -0.72
C GLN A 121 7.01 1.45 0.26
N GLU A 122 5.90 0.86 -0.22
CA GLU A 122 4.82 0.35 0.64
C GLU A 122 5.33 -0.71 1.62
N LEU A 123 6.14 -1.64 1.12
CA LEU A 123 6.71 -2.75 1.89
C LEU A 123 7.94 -2.37 2.71
N ASN A 124 8.42 -1.12 2.61
CA ASN A 124 9.66 -0.65 3.23
C ASN A 124 10.89 -1.49 2.84
N PHE A 125 10.95 -1.97 1.59
CA PHE A 125 12.12 -2.66 1.04
C PHE A 125 13.20 -1.68 0.57
N VAL A 126 12.79 -0.44 0.28
CA VAL A 126 13.65 0.68 -0.05
C VAL A 126 13.37 1.85 0.90
N ILE A 127 14.25 2.87 0.86
CA ILE A 127 14.02 4.11 1.59
C ILE A 127 12.75 4.76 1.03
N ARG A 128 11.75 4.91 1.90
CA ARG A 128 10.46 5.53 1.58
C ARG A 128 10.61 7.04 1.41
N ASP A 129 10.00 7.60 0.36
CA ASP A 129 9.92 9.06 0.21
C ASP A 129 9.07 9.64 1.35
N SER A 130 9.54 10.73 1.93
CA SER A 130 8.79 11.56 2.90
C SER A 130 7.38 11.93 2.44
N ASN A 131 7.15 12.03 1.12
CA ASN A 131 5.88 12.39 0.50
C ASN A 131 5.08 11.17 0.02
N TYR A 132 5.62 9.96 0.12
CA TYR A 132 4.92 8.76 -0.34
C TYR A 132 3.72 8.44 0.55
N VAL A 133 2.56 8.41 -0.09
CA VAL A 133 1.29 8.09 0.54
C VAL A 133 0.49 7.20 -0.40
N ASN A 134 0.19 5.98 0.04
CA ASN A 134 -0.70 5.08 -0.67
C ASN A 134 -2.15 5.56 -0.52
N GLU A 135 -2.78 5.89 -1.65
CA GLU A 135 -4.16 6.35 -1.74
C GLU A 135 -5.20 5.29 -1.38
N PHE A 136 -4.81 4.03 -1.26
CA PHE A 136 -5.70 2.95 -0.87
C PHE A 136 -5.62 2.62 0.62
N SER A 137 -4.58 3.06 1.34
CA SER A 137 -4.44 2.79 2.77
C SER A 137 -5.43 3.60 3.62
N SER A 138 -6.23 2.91 4.42
CA SER A 138 -7.20 3.54 5.32
C SER A 138 -6.52 4.36 6.43
N ASP A 139 -5.43 3.85 6.99
CA ASP A 139 -4.64 4.56 8.01
C ASP A 139 -4.05 5.85 7.46
N GLN A 140 -3.45 5.78 6.27
CA GLN A 140 -2.85 6.95 5.64
C GLN A 140 -3.91 7.98 5.22
N LYS A 141 -5.11 7.54 4.79
CA LYS A 141 -6.28 8.42 4.56
C LYS A 141 -6.70 9.14 5.84
N MET A 142 -6.81 8.41 6.96
CA MET A 142 -7.20 8.99 8.24
C MET A 142 -6.17 10.02 8.73
N ILE A 143 -4.88 9.74 8.59
CA ILE A 143 -3.80 10.68 8.93
C ILE A 143 -3.90 11.95 8.07
N ARG A 144 -4.08 11.81 6.76
CA ARG A 144 -4.20 12.94 5.82
C ARG A 144 -5.38 13.85 6.18
N GLU A 145 -6.56 13.28 6.47
CA GLU A 145 -7.73 14.10 6.83
C GLU A 145 -7.55 14.79 8.17
N LYS A 146 -6.94 14.13 9.17
CA LYS A 146 -6.60 14.77 10.45
C LYS A 146 -5.65 15.96 10.26
N LEU A 147 -4.61 15.81 9.43
CA LEU A 147 -3.67 16.89 9.09
C LEU A 147 -4.37 18.05 8.35
N ARG A 148 -5.32 17.73 7.46
CA ARG A 148 -6.12 18.74 6.73
C ARG A 148 -7.05 19.52 7.68
N VAL A 149 -7.70 18.84 8.60
CA VAL A 149 -8.56 19.48 9.62
C VAL A 149 -7.73 20.38 10.55
N GLU A 150 -6.55 19.92 10.98
CA GLU A 150 -5.69 20.70 11.87
C GLU A 150 -5.09 21.93 11.19
N SER A 151 -4.64 21.81 9.94
CA SER A 151 -4.16 22.96 9.14
C SER A 151 -5.28 23.99 8.91
N ALA A 152 -6.51 23.55 8.61
CA ALA A 152 -7.66 24.44 8.49
C ALA A 152 -7.99 25.16 9.81
N ARG A 153 -7.88 24.46 10.96
CA ARG A 153 -8.04 25.08 12.30
C ARG A 153 -6.96 26.12 12.57
N LYS A 154 -5.69 25.85 12.22
CA LYS A 154 -4.58 26.80 12.37
C LYS A 154 -4.77 28.04 11.48
N ALA A 155 -5.23 27.88 10.24
CA ALA A 155 -5.54 28.98 9.33
C ALA A 155 -6.71 29.86 9.81
N LYS A 156 -7.76 29.25 10.39
CA LYS A 156 -8.87 29.99 11.02
C LYS A 156 -8.40 30.75 12.27
N LYS A 157 -7.53 30.16 13.11
CA LYS A 157 -6.97 30.84 14.29
C LYS A 157 -6.04 32.00 13.92
N SER A 158 -5.26 31.89 12.84
CA SER A 158 -4.34 32.95 12.41
C SER A 158 -5.06 34.13 11.74
N SER A 159 -6.13 33.87 10.98
CA SER A 159 -6.98 34.92 10.40
C SER A 159 -7.75 35.70 11.48
N VAL A 160 -8.31 35.03 12.49
CA VAL A 160 -8.99 35.71 13.62
C VAL A 160 -8.02 36.59 14.43
N LYS A 161 -6.76 36.18 14.61
CA LYS A 161 -5.74 37.01 15.28
C LYS A 161 -5.39 38.29 14.50
N ARG A 162 -5.47 38.26 13.16
CA ARG A 162 -5.18 39.42 12.30
C ARG A 162 -6.31 40.46 12.25
N VAL A 163 -7.53 40.09 12.63
CA VAL A 163 -8.71 40.99 12.66
C VAL A 163 -8.85 41.75 14.00
N LYS A 164 -7.80 41.83 14.83
CA LYS A 164 -7.83 42.71 16.01
C LYS A 164 -7.80 44.18 15.56
N LYS A 165 -8.92 44.88 15.78
CA LYS A 165 -9.17 46.29 15.44
C LYS A 165 -8.05 47.23 15.91
N PRO A 166 -7.81 48.37 15.22
CA PRO A 166 -6.91 49.42 15.71
C PRO A 166 -7.35 49.89 17.10
N ARG A 167 -6.41 50.02 18.03
CA ARG A 167 -6.70 50.68 19.31
C ARG A 167 -6.83 52.17 19.04
N LEU A 168 -8.02 52.72 19.26
CA LEU A 168 -8.23 54.16 19.34
C LEU A 168 -7.40 54.67 20.53
N THR A 169 -6.32 55.39 20.24
CA THR A 169 -5.66 56.24 21.23
C THR A 169 -6.64 57.33 21.66
N PRO A 170 -6.79 57.61 22.96
CA PRO A 170 -7.70 58.67 23.40
C PRO A 170 -7.11 60.01 22.96
N VAL A 171 -7.87 60.76 22.16
CA VAL A 171 -7.52 62.14 21.80
C VAL A 171 -7.70 62.99 23.07
N ARG A 172 -6.60 63.61 23.51
CA ARG A 172 -6.55 64.51 24.65
C ARG A 172 -7.23 65.83 24.27
N SER A 173 -8.42 66.09 24.81
CA SER A 173 -9.05 67.42 24.72
C SER A 173 -8.57 68.27 25.89
N GLU A 174 -7.79 69.31 25.61
CA GLU A 174 -7.44 70.36 26.57
C GLU A 174 -8.54 71.41 26.58
N LEU A 175 -9.19 71.60 27.73
CA LEU A 175 -9.88 72.82 28.18
C LEU A 175 -9.88 72.84 29.72
#